data_AF-A0A944U8Y6-F1
#
_entry.id   AF-A0A944U8Y6-F1
#
_cell.length_a   1.000
_cell.length_b   1.000
_cell.length_c   1.000
_cell.angle_alpha   90.00
_cell.angle_beta   90.00
_cell.angle_gamma   90.00
#
_symmetry.space_group_name_H-M   'P 1'
#
loop_
_entity.id
_entity.type
_entity.pdbx_description
1 polymer ?
#
loop_
_entity_poly.entity_id
_entity_poly.type
_entity_poly.pdbx_seq_one_letter_code
_entity_poly.pdbx_strand_id
1 'polypeptide(L)'
;MKIRTGDTVVVITGKDKGKTGQVLRLLKGMDRVVIGGINMRTKHIKKTPNAAGQRIQYEASIHASNVMLVDSKTKKRTRAGYKIDEKGKKTRIAKKSGEAIAKGSVAKKKAPIKEDAEKVSTEKGKKEEVKVDSAADNKDSKKPFWKRVGFGEDAIREQGEVEGEPRMKEDRSVPDQGKSPDAVSHKRGK
;
A
#
# COMPACT_ATOMS: atom_id res chain seq x y z
N MET A 1 4.00 -21.22 7.98
CA MET A 1 4.59 -20.15 8.82
C MET A 1 3.83 -19.92 10.14
N LYS A 2 4.52 -19.77 11.29
CA LYS A 2 3.91 -19.61 12.65
C LYS A 2 3.81 -18.15 13.15
N ILE A 3 4.52 -17.23 12.48
CA ILE A 3 4.61 -15.81 12.80
C ILE A 3 3.42 -15.07 12.20
N ARG A 4 2.88 -14.07 12.91
CA ARG A 4 1.80 -13.18 12.46
C ARG A 4 2.29 -11.71 12.44
N THR A 5 1.57 -10.89 11.69
CA THR A 5 1.83 -9.45 11.66
C THR A 5 1.58 -8.86 13.04
N GLY A 6 2.44 -7.91 13.46
CA GLY A 6 2.39 -7.33 14.80
C GLY A 6 3.03 -8.18 15.90
N ASP A 7 3.53 -9.39 15.60
CA ASP A 7 4.32 -10.14 16.57
C ASP A 7 5.70 -9.47 16.78
N THR A 8 6.23 -9.52 18.00
CA THR A 8 7.61 -9.11 18.29
C THR A 8 8.54 -10.30 18.10
N VAL A 9 9.58 -10.12 17.30
CA VAL A 9 10.51 -11.18 16.91
C VAL A 9 11.96 -10.77 17.17
N VAL A 10 12.82 -11.76 17.34
CA VAL A 10 14.27 -11.61 17.44
C VAL A 10 14.96 -12.38 16.32
N VAL A 11 15.98 -11.76 15.72
CA VAL A 11 16.78 -12.39 14.67
C VAL A 11 17.79 -13.35 15.30
N ILE A 12 17.81 -14.58 14.80
CA ILE A 12 18.68 -15.66 15.29
C ILE A 12 19.99 -15.71 14.52
N THR A 13 19.92 -15.47 13.21
CA THR A 13 21.01 -15.63 12.25
C THR A 13 21.00 -14.51 11.22
N GLY A 14 22.19 -14.17 10.70
CA GLY A 14 22.40 -13.11 9.72
C GLY A 14 23.05 -11.85 10.31
N LYS A 15 23.13 -10.80 9.48
CA LYS A 15 23.80 -9.52 9.82
C LYS A 15 23.26 -8.87 11.09
N ASP A 16 21.95 -8.97 11.31
CA ASP A 16 21.26 -8.32 12.42
C ASP A 16 20.94 -9.27 13.59
N LYS A 17 21.77 -10.31 13.79
CA LYS A 17 21.61 -11.29 14.87
C LYS A 17 21.47 -10.61 16.24
N GLY A 18 20.48 -11.05 17.01
CA GLY A 18 20.20 -10.56 18.37
C GLY A 18 19.30 -9.32 18.42
N LYS A 19 19.11 -8.61 17.31
CA LYS A 19 18.17 -7.47 17.26
C LYS A 19 16.73 -7.94 17.34
N THR A 20 15.92 -7.19 18.09
CA THR A 20 14.49 -7.39 18.22
C THR A 20 13.74 -6.35 17.38
N GLY A 21 12.58 -6.73 16.85
CA GLY A 21 11.75 -5.83 16.06
C GLY A 21 10.33 -6.34 15.90
N GLN A 22 9.42 -5.44 15.50
CA GLN A 22 8.03 -5.80 15.22
C GLN A 22 7.86 -6.20 13.75
N VAL A 23 7.04 -7.22 13.52
CA VAL A 23 6.70 -7.68 12.17
C VAL A 23 5.72 -6.71 11.52
N LEU A 24 6.18 -6.01 10.47
CA LEU A 24 5.37 -5.06 9.71
C LEU A 24 4.48 -5.77 8.70
N ARG A 25 5.06 -6.72 7.95
CA ARG A 25 4.37 -7.42 6.86
C ARG A 25 4.90 -8.85 6.73
N LEU A 26 4.02 -9.73 6.28
CA LEU A 26 4.33 -11.15 6.03
C LEU A 26 4.12 -11.49 4.56
N LEU A 27 5.17 -12.05 3.95
CA LEU A 27 5.15 -12.55 2.58
C LEU A 27 4.97 -14.06 2.64
N LYS A 28 3.73 -14.50 2.86
CA LYS A 28 3.39 -15.93 3.09
C LYS A 28 3.80 -16.85 1.94
N GLY A 29 3.67 -16.39 0.69
CA GLY A 29 4.02 -17.19 -0.48
C GLY A 29 5.53 -17.46 -0.63
N MET A 30 6.38 -16.70 0.05
CA MET A 30 7.84 -16.83 -0.02
C MET A 30 8.48 -17.17 1.33
N ASP A 31 7.66 -17.50 2.34
CA ASP A 31 8.09 -17.71 3.74
C ASP A 31 9.03 -16.61 4.28
N ARG A 32 8.72 -15.36 3.93
CA ARG A 32 9.53 -14.19 4.27
C ARG A 32 8.76 -13.19 5.13
N VAL A 33 9.50 -12.44 5.93
CA VAL A 33 8.98 -11.50 6.92
C VAL A 33 9.70 -10.16 6.77
N VAL A 34 8.96 -9.05 6.80
CA VAL A 34 9.53 -7.70 6.88
C VAL A 34 9.39 -7.21 8.32
N ILE A 35 10.51 -6.84 8.92
CA ILE A 35 10.62 -6.47 10.33
C ILE A 35 11.15 -5.04 10.38
N GLY A 36 10.55 -4.19 11.23
CA GLY A 36 10.95 -2.80 11.35
C GLY A 36 12.39 -2.65 11.83
N GLY A 37 13.18 -1.80 11.16
CA GLY A 37 14.56 -1.48 11.54
C GLY A 37 15.59 -2.62 11.38
N ILE A 38 15.20 -3.74 10.77
CA ILE A 38 16.06 -4.92 10.61
C ILE A 38 16.27 -5.18 9.11
N ASN A 39 17.48 -5.63 8.74
CA ASN A 39 17.89 -5.90 7.37
C ASN A 39 17.68 -4.67 6.46
N MET A 40 18.13 -3.52 6.94
CA MET A 40 18.07 -2.27 6.18
C MET A 40 19.00 -2.33 4.96
N ARG A 41 18.45 -1.99 3.81
CA ARG A 41 19.18 -1.91 2.54
C ARG A 41 19.02 -0.52 1.96
N THR A 42 20.07 -0.09 1.26
CA THR A 42 20.07 1.19 0.55
C THR A 42 19.64 0.95 -0.89
N LYS A 43 18.59 1.66 -1.34
CA LYS A 43 18.18 1.74 -2.74
C LYS A 43 18.47 3.16 -3.24
N HIS A 44 19.24 3.24 -4.32
CA HIS A 44 19.44 4.49 -5.04
C HIS A 44 18.31 4.65 -6.05
N ILE A 45 17.57 5.75 -5.96
CA ILE A 45 16.53 6.12 -6.91
C ILE A 45 17.12 7.15 -7.86
N LYS A 46 17.07 6.83 -9.16
CA LYS A 46 17.52 7.73 -10.21
C LYS A 46 16.64 8.98 -10.23
N LYS A 47 17.24 10.12 -10.56
CA LYS A 47 16.53 11.39 -10.77
C LYS A 47 15.45 11.18 -11.83
N THR A 48 14.26 11.74 -11.58
CA THR A 48 13.19 11.91 -12.59
C THR A 48 13.05 13.40 -12.90
N PRO A 49 12.36 13.80 -13.98
CA PRO A 49 12.14 15.23 -14.26
C PRO A 49 11.50 15.99 -13.09
N ASN A 50 10.66 15.30 -12.29
CA ASN A 50 9.90 15.88 -11.19
C ASN A 50 10.55 15.68 -9.81
N ALA A 51 11.63 14.90 -9.68
CA ALA A 51 12.25 14.62 -8.38
C ALA A 51 13.76 14.38 -8.48
N ALA A 52 14.50 14.98 -7.55
CA ALA A 52 15.94 14.73 -7.41
C ALA A 52 16.23 13.25 -7.10
N GLY A 53 17.43 12.78 -7.46
CA GLY A 53 17.89 11.45 -7.09
C GLY A 53 17.99 11.31 -5.56
N GLN A 54 17.57 10.16 -5.02
CA GLN A 54 17.52 9.95 -3.57
C GLN A 54 18.18 8.63 -3.18
N ARG A 55 18.83 8.65 -2.01
CA ARG A 55 19.34 7.44 -1.35
C ARG A 55 18.36 7.04 -0.25
N ILE A 56 17.50 6.06 -0.55
CA ILE A 56 16.46 5.60 0.37
C ILE A 56 16.94 4.35 1.10
N GLN A 57 16.81 4.35 2.42
CA GLN A 57 16.97 3.13 3.21
C GLN A 57 15.60 2.52 3.48
N TYR A 58 15.47 1.22 3.26
CA TYR A 58 14.23 0.48 3.46
C TYR A 58 14.50 -0.88 4.10
N GLU A 59 13.51 -1.41 4.80
CA GLU A 59 13.59 -2.72 5.43
C GLU A 59 13.41 -3.83 4.39
N ALA A 60 14.44 -4.67 4.24
CA ALA A 60 14.36 -5.81 3.34
C ALA A 60 13.83 -7.05 4.08
N SER A 61 13.21 -7.95 3.32
CA SER A 61 12.63 -9.17 3.89
C SER A 61 13.71 -10.14 4.38
N ILE A 62 13.40 -10.82 5.48
CA ILE A 62 14.21 -11.90 6.07
C ILE A 62 13.43 -13.21 5.99
N HIS A 63 14.12 -14.34 5.89
CA HIS A 63 13.46 -15.64 5.87
C HIS A 63 12.89 -16.00 7.24
N ALA A 64 11.70 -16.59 7.28
CA ALA A 64 10.98 -16.88 8.52
C ALA A 64 11.73 -17.84 9.47
N SER A 65 12.66 -18.65 8.97
CA SER A 65 13.51 -19.53 9.80
C SER A 65 14.53 -18.77 10.64
N ASN A 66 14.93 -17.58 10.21
CA ASN A 66 15.99 -16.80 10.85
C ASN A 66 15.45 -15.91 11.97
N VAL A 67 14.17 -16.05 12.31
CA VAL A 67 13.47 -15.26 13.32
C VAL A 67 12.73 -16.15 14.30
N MET A 68 12.71 -15.74 15.56
CA MET A 68 11.96 -16.37 16.64
C MET A 68 11.07 -15.35 17.33
N LEU A 69 9.96 -15.82 17.91
CA LEU A 69 9.10 -14.95 18.71
C LEU A 69 9.81 -14.58 20.01
N VAL A 70 9.59 -13.36 20.46
CA VAL A 70 9.93 -12.90 21.80
C VAL A 70 8.69 -13.04 22.66
N ASP A 71 8.85 -13.69 23.81
CA ASP A 71 7.77 -13.77 24.79
C ASP A 71 7.68 -12.47 25.60
N SER A 72 6.48 -11.92 25.76
CA SER A 72 6.27 -10.62 26.41
C SER A 72 6.66 -10.62 27.89
N LYS A 73 6.49 -11.75 28.58
CA LYS A 73 6.88 -11.89 29.99
C LYS A 73 8.37 -12.10 30.17
N THR A 74 8.91 -13.16 29.55
CA THR A 74 10.30 -13.54 29.80
C THR A 74 11.31 -12.74 28.99
N LYS A 75 10.86 -11.99 27.96
CA LYS A 75 11.69 -11.29 26.97
C LYS A 75 12.72 -12.19 26.27
N LYS A 76 12.60 -13.51 26.43
CA LYS A 76 13.48 -14.51 25.85
C LYS A 76 12.89 -15.00 24.53
N ARG A 77 13.76 -15.46 23.64
CA ARG A 77 13.34 -16.16 22.41
C ARG A 77 12.57 -17.44 22.75
N THR A 78 11.41 -17.63 22.13
CA THR A 78 10.52 -18.77 22.34
C THR A 78 10.03 -19.37 21.03
N ARG A 79 9.63 -20.64 21.10
CA ARG A 79 8.94 -21.34 20.00
C ARG A 79 7.43 -21.24 20.24
N ALA A 80 6.67 -21.04 19.16
CA ALA A 80 5.21 -21.10 19.21
C ALA A 80 4.71 -22.56 19.32
N GLY A 81 3.85 -22.82 20.30
CA GLY A 81 2.97 -23.97 20.42
C GLY A 81 1.51 -23.58 20.20
N TYR A 82 0.61 -24.55 20.33
CA TYR A 82 -0.84 -24.33 20.25
C TYR A 82 -1.52 -25.02 21.42
N LYS A 83 -2.53 -24.38 21.99
CA LYS A 83 -3.47 -24.97 22.95
C LYS A 83 -4.87 -24.86 22.37
N ILE A 84 -5.71 -25.83 22.68
CA ILE A 84 -7.14 -25.81 22.34
C ILE A 84 -7.87 -25.51 23.64
N ASP A 85 -8.65 -24.43 23.64
CA ASP A 85 -9.50 -24.08 24.77
C ASP A 85 -10.73 -25.00 24.79
N GLU A 86 -11.44 -25.09 25.93
CA GLU A 86 -12.65 -25.93 26.09
C GLU A 86 -13.76 -25.61 25.07
N LYS A 87 -13.76 -24.38 24.55
CA LYS A 87 -14.67 -23.90 23.50
C LYS A 87 -14.19 -24.25 22.07
N GLY A 88 -13.18 -25.12 21.93
CA GLY A 88 -12.59 -25.53 20.65
C GLY A 88 -11.69 -24.49 19.96
N LYS A 89 -11.44 -23.34 20.60
CA LYS A 89 -10.64 -22.25 20.00
C LYS A 89 -9.14 -22.54 20.11
N LYS A 90 -8.44 -22.50 18.98
CA LYS A 90 -6.98 -22.69 18.92
C LYS A 90 -6.23 -21.40 19.25
N THR A 91 -5.57 -21.37 20.40
CA THR A 91 -4.72 -20.26 20.86
C THR A 91 -3.24 -20.60 20.64
N ARG A 92 -2.43 -19.59 20.31
CA ARG A 92 -0.97 -19.74 20.21
C ARG A 92 -0.39 -19.57 21.60
N ILE A 93 0.52 -20.45 21.99
CA ILE A 93 1.22 -20.38 23.29
C ILE A 93 2.73 -20.27 23.11
N ALA A 94 3.41 -19.57 23.99
CA ALA A 94 4.87 -19.55 24.07
C ALA A 94 5.33 -20.79 24.84
N LYS A 95 6.14 -21.67 24.22
CA LYS A 95 6.55 -22.94 24.86
C LYS A 95 7.37 -22.76 26.15
N LYS A 96 8.03 -21.63 26.37
CA LYS A 96 8.85 -21.41 27.57
C LYS A 96 8.04 -20.89 28.76
N SER A 97 7.10 -19.99 28.53
CA SER A 97 6.28 -19.38 29.58
C SER A 97 4.91 -20.04 29.73
N GLY A 98 4.50 -20.87 28.78
CA GLY A 98 3.15 -21.45 28.72
C GLY A 98 2.06 -20.43 28.37
N GLU A 99 2.42 -19.16 28.18
CA GLU A 99 1.45 -18.08 28.05
C GLU A 99 0.92 -17.92 26.63
N ALA A 100 -0.32 -17.44 26.52
CA ALA A 100 -0.96 -17.14 25.25
C ALA A 100 -0.30 -15.94 24.53
N ILE A 101 0.12 -16.15 23.29
CA ILE A 101 0.62 -15.11 22.40
C ILE A 101 -0.58 -14.46 21.70
N ALA A 102 -0.98 -13.30 22.22
CA ALA A 102 -2.03 -12.49 21.62
C ALA A 102 -1.70 -12.09 20.16
N LYS A 103 -2.73 -11.75 19.38
CA LYS A 103 -2.51 -11.17 18.04
C LYS A 103 -2.02 -9.74 18.23
N GLY A 104 -0.85 -9.39 17.72
CA GLY A 104 -0.44 -7.99 17.64
C GLY A 104 -1.42 -7.23 16.74
N SER A 105 -2.17 -6.28 17.30
CA SER A 105 -2.97 -5.35 16.53
C SER A 105 -2.04 -4.34 15.87
N VAL A 106 -1.91 -4.41 14.55
CA VAL A 106 -1.28 -3.31 13.82
C VAL A 106 -2.27 -2.14 13.87
N ALA A 107 -1.86 -1.03 14.49
CA ALA A 107 -2.63 0.21 14.42
C ALA A 107 -2.83 0.54 12.94
N LYS A 108 -4.07 0.43 12.45
CA LYS A 108 -4.42 0.91 11.11
C LYS A 108 -4.13 2.41 11.13
N LYS A 109 -3.06 2.85 10.48
CA LYS A 109 -2.87 4.28 10.22
C LYS A 109 -4.11 4.72 9.45
N LYS A 110 -4.99 5.48 10.12
CA LYS A 110 -6.05 6.25 9.46
C LYS A 110 -5.33 7.07 8.40
N ALA A 111 -5.78 7.03 7.14
CA ALA A 111 -5.20 7.85 6.09
C ALA A 111 -5.17 9.31 6.57
N PRO A 112 -4.12 10.10 6.28
CA PRO A 112 -4.15 11.52 6.60
C PRO A 112 -5.29 12.15 5.81
N ILE A 113 -6.33 12.58 6.53
CA ILE A 113 -7.31 13.54 6.02
C ILE A 113 -6.49 14.80 5.75
N LYS A 114 -6.47 15.24 4.48
CA LYS A 114 -5.92 16.55 4.11
C LYS A 114 -6.86 17.62 4.66
N GLU A 115 -6.64 18.02 5.90
CA GLU A 115 -7.12 19.29 6.43
C GLU A 115 -5.86 20.05 6.89
N ASP A 116 -5.87 21.36 6.69
CA ASP A 116 -4.75 22.31 6.89
C ASP A 116 -3.85 22.56 5.66
N ALA A 117 -4.49 22.94 4.55
CA ALA A 117 -3.89 23.80 3.54
C ALA A 117 -4.78 25.03 3.34
N GLU A 118 -4.91 25.86 4.38
CA GLU A 118 -5.26 27.29 4.31
C GLU A 118 -5.43 27.83 5.74
N LYS A 119 -4.41 28.54 6.24
CA LYS A 119 -4.51 29.58 7.30
C LYS A 119 -3.13 30.17 7.58
N VAL A 120 -2.64 31.01 6.67
CA VAL A 120 -1.73 32.13 7.00
C VAL A 120 -2.02 33.30 6.05
N SER A 121 -3.06 34.07 6.39
CA SER A 121 -3.35 35.47 6.03
C SER A 121 -4.86 35.63 6.32
N THR A 122 -5.31 36.42 7.29
CA THR A 122 -5.36 37.88 7.20
C THR A 122 -5.85 38.43 8.54
N GLU A 123 -5.18 39.44 9.06
CA GLU A 123 -5.67 40.31 10.13
C GLU A 123 -6.76 41.28 9.61
N LYS A 124 -7.66 41.67 10.52
CA LYS A 124 -8.57 42.84 10.49
C LYS A 124 -9.79 42.81 9.57
N GLY A 125 -10.96 42.90 10.22
CA GLY A 125 -11.84 44.05 9.95
C GLY A 125 -13.34 43.76 9.76
N LYS A 126 -14.11 44.21 10.77
CA LYS A 126 -15.52 44.67 10.77
C LYS A 126 -16.69 43.67 10.70
N LYS A 127 -17.53 43.83 11.72
CA LYS A 127 -18.88 43.33 11.93
C LYS A 127 -19.87 44.04 11.00
N GLU A 128 -20.82 43.29 10.47
CA GLU A 128 -22.20 43.74 10.26
C GLU A 128 -23.13 42.52 10.37
N GLU A 129 -24.15 42.63 11.21
CA GLU A 129 -25.17 41.61 11.44
C GLU A 129 -26.32 41.79 10.46
N VAL A 130 -26.81 40.70 9.85
CA VAL A 130 -28.20 40.59 9.35
C VAL A 130 -28.74 39.20 9.71
N LYS A 131 -30.00 39.21 10.19
CA LYS A 131 -30.75 38.12 10.84
C LYS A 131 -31.06 36.91 9.95
N VAL A 132 -30.87 35.74 10.57
CA VAL A 132 -31.72 34.53 10.69
C VAL A 132 -32.87 34.35 9.70
N ASP A 133 -32.85 33.19 9.03
CA ASP A 133 -34.02 32.32 8.91
C ASP A 133 -33.61 30.84 8.89
N SER A 134 -34.46 30.03 9.50
CA SER A 134 -34.27 28.66 9.97
C SER A 134 -34.55 27.57 8.93
N ALA A 135 -33.84 26.45 9.09
CA ALA A 135 -34.26 25.06 8.83
C ALA A 135 -34.85 24.69 7.45
N ALA A 136 -34.10 23.88 6.69
CA ALA A 136 -34.69 22.89 5.77
C ALA A 136 -33.77 21.67 5.59
N ASP A 137 -34.37 20.49 5.73
CA ASP A 137 -33.78 19.15 5.69
C ASP A 137 -33.09 18.80 4.35
N ASN A 138 -31.78 18.51 4.38
CA ASN A 138 -31.07 18.03 3.20
C ASN A 138 -31.17 16.49 3.07
N LYS A 139 -32.29 16.04 2.50
CA LYS A 139 -32.59 14.63 2.20
C LYS A 139 -31.78 14.02 1.04
N ASP A 140 -30.84 14.74 0.42
CA ASP A 140 -30.03 14.22 -0.70
C ASP A 140 -28.68 13.61 -0.29
N SER A 141 -28.32 13.70 0.99
CA SER A 141 -27.11 13.07 1.55
C SER A 141 -27.23 11.54 1.76
N LYS A 142 -28.46 10.99 1.75
CA LYS A 142 -28.73 9.56 1.99
C LYS A 142 -28.77 8.69 0.72
N LYS A 143 -28.67 9.27 -0.48
CA LYS A 143 -28.63 8.48 -1.73
C LYS A 143 -27.20 7.97 -1.98
N PRO A 144 -27.02 6.71 -2.40
CA PRO A 144 -25.71 6.19 -2.73
C PRO A 144 -25.16 6.89 -3.98
N PHE A 145 -23.84 7.13 -3.98
CA PHE A 145 -23.09 7.97 -4.93
C PHE A 145 -23.44 7.74 -6.41
N TRP A 146 -23.63 6.49 -6.84
CA TRP A 146 -23.89 6.13 -8.23
C TRP A 146 -25.25 6.61 -8.77
N LYS A 147 -26.22 6.87 -7.90
CA LYS A 147 -27.51 7.48 -8.27
C LYS A 147 -27.45 9.01 -8.35
N ARG A 148 -26.42 9.62 -7.73
CA ARG A 148 -26.16 11.08 -7.77
C ARG A 148 -25.37 11.50 -9.00
N VAL A 149 -24.60 10.59 -9.59
CA VAL A 149 -23.71 10.84 -10.74
C VAL A 149 -24.41 10.53 -12.08
N GLY A 150 -25.72 10.27 -12.09
CA GLY A 150 -26.50 10.13 -13.33
C GLY A 150 -26.07 8.94 -14.20
N PHE A 151 -25.61 7.84 -13.61
CA PHE A 151 -25.09 6.66 -14.33
C PHE A 151 -26.12 5.53 -14.50
N GLY A 152 -27.42 5.79 -14.32
CA GLY A 152 -28.47 4.78 -14.37
C GLY A 152 -29.50 5.06 -15.46
N GLU A 153 -29.51 4.16 -16.46
CA GLU A 153 -30.60 3.57 -17.25
C GLU A 153 -31.78 4.41 -17.80
N ASP A 154 -32.14 5.55 -17.19
CA ASP A 154 -33.29 6.36 -17.61
C ASP A 154 -32.94 7.38 -18.72
N ALA A 155 -31.65 7.68 -18.93
CA ALA A 155 -31.20 8.59 -19.99
C ALA A 155 -31.08 7.95 -21.38
N ILE A 156 -31.19 6.62 -21.49
CA ILE A 156 -31.08 5.90 -22.77
C ILE A 156 -32.43 5.84 -23.51
N ARG A 157 -33.54 6.26 -22.89
CA ARG A 157 -34.87 6.22 -23.52
C ARG A 157 -35.35 7.54 -24.12
N GLU A 158 -34.61 8.64 -24.00
CA GLU A 158 -35.10 9.97 -24.40
C GLU A 158 -34.24 10.71 -25.43
N GLN A 159 -33.24 10.06 -26.04
CA GLN A 159 -32.57 10.60 -27.22
C GLN A 159 -32.65 9.60 -28.35
N GLY A 160 -33.42 9.98 -29.36
CA GLY A 160 -33.73 9.19 -30.53
C GLY A 160 -32.51 8.70 -31.28
N GLU A 161 -32.75 7.64 -32.03
CA GLU A 161 -31.87 7.01 -33.00
C GLU A 161 -31.05 8.05 -33.78
N VAL A 162 -29.74 8.04 -33.58
CA VAL A 162 -28.81 8.61 -34.54
C VAL A 162 -28.10 7.42 -35.17
N GLU A 163 -28.53 7.09 -36.38
CA GLU A 163 -27.89 6.10 -37.26
C GLU A 163 -26.41 6.47 -37.41
N GLY A 164 -25.52 5.60 -36.92
CA GLY A 164 -24.08 5.78 -37.08
C GLY A 164 -23.64 5.35 -38.47
N GLU A 165 -23.19 6.30 -39.29
CA GLU A 165 -22.46 5.97 -40.51
C GLU A 165 -21.16 5.19 -40.18
N PRO A 166 -20.83 4.12 -40.93
CA PRO A 166 -19.65 3.31 -40.65
C PRO A 166 -18.37 4.11 -40.98
N ARG A 167 -17.54 4.35 -39.97
CA ARG A 167 -16.18 4.91 -40.16
C ARG A 167 -15.38 3.98 -41.07
N MET A 168 -14.95 4.53 -42.20
CA MET A 168 -14.13 3.88 -43.22
C MET A 168 -12.96 3.07 -42.63
N LYS A 169 -12.78 1.86 -43.15
CA LYS A 169 -11.62 1.00 -42.94
C LYS A 169 -10.43 1.56 -43.71
N GLU A 170 -9.66 2.46 -43.11
CA GLU A 170 -8.28 2.66 -43.54
C GLU A 170 -7.44 1.51 -42.98
N ASP A 171 -7.12 0.55 -43.85
CA ASP A 171 -6.17 -0.53 -43.59
C ASP A 171 -4.80 0.09 -43.27
N ARG A 172 -4.41 0.06 -42.00
CA ARG A 172 -3.05 0.37 -41.56
C ARG A 172 -2.20 -0.89 -41.63
N SER A 173 -2.04 -1.41 -42.84
CA SER A 173 -1.12 -2.49 -43.16
C SER A 173 0.31 -2.03 -42.85
N VAL A 174 1.00 -2.84 -42.06
CA VAL A 174 2.37 -2.67 -41.58
C VAL A 174 3.33 -2.31 -42.74
N PRO A 175 4.22 -1.30 -42.60
CA PRO A 175 5.20 -1.03 -43.64
C PRO A 175 6.22 -2.16 -43.75
N ASP A 176 6.44 -2.58 -44.99
CA ASP A 176 7.33 -3.63 -45.48
C ASP A 176 8.74 -3.53 -44.86
N GLN A 177 9.13 -4.54 -44.08
CA GLN A 177 10.48 -4.73 -43.56
C GLN A 177 11.35 -5.32 -44.67
N GLY A 178 11.70 -4.50 -45.65
CA GLY A 178 12.33 -4.95 -46.89
C GLY A 178 13.32 -3.96 -47.49
N LYS A 179 14.40 -3.62 -46.77
CA LYS A 179 15.73 -3.27 -47.32
C LYS A 179 16.73 -2.99 -46.21
N SER A 180 17.64 -3.93 -45.99
CA SER A 180 18.90 -3.71 -45.28
C SER A 180 19.83 -2.84 -46.14
N PRO A 181 20.30 -1.67 -45.68
CA PRO A 181 21.39 -0.97 -46.35
C PRO A 181 22.72 -1.64 -45.99
N ASP A 182 23.07 -2.69 -46.71
CA ASP A 182 24.46 -3.13 -46.84
C ASP A 182 25.19 -2.12 -47.72
N ALA A 183 25.99 -1.23 -47.11
CA ALA A 183 27.25 -0.70 -47.65
C ALA A 183 27.78 0.47 -46.80
N VAL A 184 28.33 0.18 -45.61
CA VAL A 184 29.28 1.11 -44.98
C VAL A 184 30.66 0.85 -45.62
N SER A 185 30.89 1.45 -46.79
CA SER A 185 32.21 1.45 -47.42
C SER A 185 33.16 2.34 -46.60
N HIS A 186 34.01 1.74 -45.78
CA HIS A 186 35.11 2.44 -45.12
C HIS A 186 36.17 2.82 -46.17
N LYS A 187 36.12 4.05 -46.68
CA LYS A 187 37.28 4.67 -47.34
C LYS A 187 38.35 4.87 -46.26
N ARG A 188 39.43 4.08 -46.33
CA ARG A 188 40.66 4.31 -45.57
C ARG A 188 41.33 5.57 -46.12
N GLY A 189 41.64 6.50 -45.22
CA GLY A 189 42.42 7.70 -45.55
C GLY A 189 43.83 7.35 -45.99
N LYS A 190 44.31 8.10 -46.99
CA LYS A 190 45.72 8.39 -47.23
C LYS A 190 45.96 9.83 -46.82
#